data_AF-A0A8K0LKF5-F1
#
_entry.id   AF-A0A8K0LKF5-F1
#
_cell.length_a   1.000
_cell.length_b   1.000
_cell.length_c   1.000
_cell.angle_alpha   90.00
_cell.angle_beta   90.00
_cell.angle_gamma   90.00
#
_symmetry.space_group_name_H-M   'P 1'
#
loop_
_entity.id
_entity.type
_entity.pdbx_description
1 polymer ?
#
loop_
_entity_poly.entity_id
_entity_poly.type
_entity_poly.pdbx_seq_one_letter_code
_entity_poly.pdbx_strand_id
1 'polypeptide(L)'
;MLHISRAPAPMSRGVGAHFQTKTPTSHPSILIHYGQCLGLPHPRPPSQQQHQQPPHRKQYATTPRMQRRLGPLTQSTGSSQQAALLFPHFTTPPISWWNSIEAMGKLGGVPPAECSNAVTVFCSLATAANDGWKEKLERDYKIPPLTLHYAALSLFLMNTPTPSAQPVGMRMLQTASTLNFTPSTLSLVRAFEMSPASARSKSDAYLTAVDQRFRRLLQTSPSPDVYTLQGLVLFNRGYPDAQALRFFDLALREATEHPPPPPPPLIVPGTGAASGSEVRRRSPRWTYEAICHRHRATLLFRRKERVAEARAEAFASLEVLAFELGDPKGYTQLAKRLLPAFTAGEGGKSSGGVRSERGYTLADCEEFLTRAAQSGDWEACELLAMVLVMRVAGAVGEGDGASAGAGGSTSAGDSTGGKGQENKPPGSQEAAGELTKAEMEEMLRMAVEWVAVIPDEGKRADVLKRIKSVRELL
;
A
#
# COMPACT_ATOMS: atom_id res chain seq x y z
N MET A 1 -9.09 43.69 -30.45
CA MET A 1 -8.09 44.74 -30.77
C MET A 1 -7.38 45.11 -29.48
N LEU A 2 -6.18 44.56 -29.29
CA LEU A 2 -5.34 44.73 -28.11
C LEU A 2 -4.40 45.92 -28.35
N HIS A 3 -4.40 46.88 -27.43
CA HIS A 3 -3.42 47.95 -27.39
C HIS A 3 -2.20 47.50 -26.58
N ILE A 4 -1.05 47.51 -27.24
CA ILE A 4 0.28 47.40 -26.64
C ILE A 4 0.66 48.77 -26.07
N SER A 5 1.20 48.83 -24.86
CA SER A 5 2.05 49.95 -24.44
C SER A 5 3.08 49.54 -23.38
N ARG A 6 4.33 49.53 -23.86
CA ARG A 6 5.59 50.01 -23.26
C ARG A 6 5.89 49.81 -21.76
N ALA A 7 7.01 49.14 -21.55
CA ALA A 7 7.86 49.21 -20.36
C ALA A 7 8.50 50.60 -20.17
N PRO A 8 8.98 50.88 -18.95
CA PRO A 8 10.31 51.47 -18.78
C PRO A 8 11.19 50.68 -17.79
N ALA A 9 12.51 50.75 -18.03
CA ALA A 9 13.59 50.25 -17.19
C ALA A 9 14.02 51.30 -16.14
N PRO A 10 15.19 51.16 -15.47
CA PRO A 10 15.38 50.47 -14.20
C PRO A 10 15.78 51.45 -13.07
N MET A 11 15.54 51.08 -11.81
CA MET A 11 16.16 51.77 -10.67
C MET A 11 16.75 50.77 -9.67
N SER A 12 18.08 50.82 -9.58
CA SER A 12 18.86 50.30 -8.46
C SER A 12 18.57 51.09 -7.19
N ARG A 13 18.32 50.39 -6.08
CA ARG A 13 18.72 50.80 -4.72
C ARG A 13 18.61 49.61 -3.78
N GLY A 14 19.74 49.24 -3.19
CA GLY A 14 19.79 48.25 -2.12
C GLY A 14 19.26 48.83 -0.81
N VAL A 15 18.58 47.99 -0.03
CA VAL A 15 18.45 48.09 1.42
C VAL A 15 18.36 46.66 1.95
N GLY A 16 19.24 46.31 2.88
CA GLY A 16 19.26 45.01 3.54
C GLY A 16 17.99 44.77 4.36
N ALA A 17 17.35 43.63 4.14
CA ALA A 17 16.25 43.15 4.96
C ALA A 17 16.72 41.93 5.76
N HIS A 18 16.80 42.11 7.07
CA HIS A 18 16.84 41.02 8.05
C HIS A 18 15.63 40.11 7.85
N PHE A 19 15.86 38.87 7.44
CA PHE A 19 14.86 37.82 7.46
C PHE A 19 14.62 37.41 8.92
N GLN A 20 13.58 37.95 9.55
CA GLN A 20 12.96 37.33 10.71
C GLN A 20 12.23 36.07 10.23
N THR A 21 12.74 34.91 10.61
CA THR A 21 12.06 33.62 10.51
C THR A 21 10.83 33.67 11.40
N LYS A 22 9.65 33.93 10.81
CA LYS A 22 8.37 33.68 11.47
C LYS A 22 8.23 32.18 11.69
N THR A 23 8.29 31.79 12.95
CA THR A 23 7.91 30.45 13.41
C THR A 23 6.45 30.17 13.02
N PRO A 24 6.13 28.99 12.47
CA PRO A 24 4.75 28.63 12.23
C PRO A 24 4.03 28.43 13.55
N THR A 25 2.98 29.23 13.77
CA THR A 25 2.02 29.11 14.85
C THR A 25 1.43 27.71 14.85
N SER A 26 1.63 27.00 15.96
CA SER A 26 1.07 25.68 16.21
C SER A 26 -0.46 25.75 16.19
N HIS A 27 -1.07 25.00 15.28
CA HIS A 27 -2.48 24.66 15.43
C HIS A 27 -2.68 23.83 16.71
N PRO A 28 -3.76 24.05 17.47
CA PRO A 28 -4.08 23.21 18.61
C PRO A 28 -4.41 21.81 18.10
N SER A 29 -3.46 20.88 18.24
CA SER A 29 -3.71 19.45 18.13
C SER A 29 -4.77 19.10 19.17
N ILE A 30 -5.96 18.73 18.71
CA ILE A 30 -6.96 18.05 19.55
C ILE A 30 -6.34 16.69 19.91
N LEU A 31 -5.64 16.68 21.04
CA LEU A 31 -5.05 15.50 21.66
C LEU A 31 -6.21 14.68 22.21
N ILE A 32 -6.78 13.80 21.40
CA ILE A 32 -7.62 12.72 21.93
C ILE A 32 -6.68 11.89 22.81
N HIS A 33 -6.86 11.98 24.13
CA HIS A 33 -6.07 11.24 25.11
C HIS A 33 -6.24 9.72 24.88
N TYR A 34 -5.31 9.09 24.17
CA TYR A 34 -5.19 7.61 24.07
C TYR A 34 -4.30 7.02 25.20
N GLY A 35 -4.08 7.78 26.27
CA GLY A 35 -2.99 7.53 27.22
C GLY A 35 -3.25 6.57 28.39
N GLN A 36 -4.49 6.12 28.69
CA GLN A 36 -4.74 5.52 30.02
C GLN A 36 -5.60 4.25 30.11
N CYS A 37 -5.98 3.59 29.01
CA CYS A 37 -6.79 2.36 29.07
C CYS A 37 -6.24 1.18 28.27
N LEU A 38 -4.94 0.92 28.33
CA LEU A 38 -4.34 -0.32 27.81
C LEU A 38 -3.76 -1.15 28.96
N GLY A 39 -4.65 -1.61 29.85
CA GLY A 39 -4.36 -2.79 30.66
C GLY A 39 -4.27 -3.98 29.70
N LEU A 40 -3.06 -4.32 29.26
CA LEU A 40 -2.81 -5.51 28.46
C LEU A 40 -3.14 -6.75 29.32
N PRO A 41 -3.86 -7.74 28.80
CA PRO A 41 -4.04 -8.99 29.52
C PRO A 41 -2.68 -9.69 29.68
N HIS A 42 -2.34 -10.07 30.91
CA HIS A 42 -1.24 -10.99 31.17
C HIS A 42 -1.50 -12.33 30.47
N PRO A 43 -0.45 -13.01 29.95
CA PRO A 43 -0.60 -14.33 29.35
C PRO A 43 -1.07 -15.32 30.44
N ARG A 44 -2.29 -15.85 30.30
CA ARG A 44 -2.75 -16.99 31.11
C ARG A 44 -2.02 -18.25 30.64
N PRO A 45 -1.62 -19.13 31.57
CA PRO A 45 -1.07 -20.44 31.22
C PRO A 45 -2.14 -21.31 30.53
N PRO A 46 -1.74 -22.25 29.65
CA PRO A 46 -2.66 -23.03 28.85
C PRO A 46 -3.36 -24.11 29.69
N SER A 47 -4.67 -23.94 29.92
CA SER A 47 -5.53 -25.00 30.43
C SER A 47 -6.02 -25.86 29.26
N GLN A 48 -5.48 -27.08 29.14
CA GLN A 48 -6.07 -28.12 28.30
C GLN A 48 -7.38 -28.61 28.92
N GLN A 49 -8.51 -28.36 28.27
CA GLN A 49 -9.68 -29.24 28.34
C GLN A 49 -10.55 -29.02 27.10
N GLN A 50 -10.44 -29.95 26.15
CA GLN A 50 -11.38 -30.08 25.04
C GLN A 50 -12.71 -30.59 25.60
N HIS A 51 -13.74 -29.73 25.56
CA HIS A 51 -15.14 -30.16 25.57
C HIS A 51 -15.73 -29.77 24.22
N GLN A 52 -16.16 -30.78 23.46
CA GLN A 52 -16.94 -30.60 22.24
C GLN A 52 -18.27 -29.93 22.61
N GLN A 53 -18.47 -28.69 22.14
CA GLN A 53 -19.75 -27.99 22.26
C GLN A 53 -20.61 -28.21 21.00
N PRO A 54 -21.93 -28.42 21.15
CA PRO A 54 -22.87 -28.55 20.04
C PRO A 54 -23.06 -27.22 19.29
N PRO A 55 -23.66 -27.20 18.07
CA PRO A 55 -23.72 -26.02 17.23
C PRO A 55 -24.48 -24.87 17.91
N HIS A 56 -23.75 -23.80 18.23
CA HIS A 56 -24.28 -22.57 18.80
C HIS A 56 -25.26 -21.89 17.85
N ARG A 57 -26.54 -21.92 18.24
CA ARG A 57 -27.55 -20.96 17.80
C ARG A 57 -27.02 -19.56 18.13
N LYS A 58 -26.83 -18.69 17.12
CA LYS A 58 -26.34 -17.31 17.26
C LYS A 58 -27.11 -16.56 18.35
N GLN A 59 -26.56 -16.51 19.56
CA GLN A 59 -27.01 -15.61 20.60
C GLN A 59 -26.35 -14.27 20.31
N TYR A 60 -27.10 -13.38 19.66
CA TYR A 60 -26.69 -11.99 19.53
C TYR A 60 -26.52 -11.42 20.94
N ALA A 61 -25.31 -10.94 21.26
CA ALA A 61 -25.08 -10.19 22.47
C ALA A 61 -25.96 -8.94 22.45
N THR A 62 -27.04 -8.95 23.25
CA THR A 62 -27.91 -7.81 23.48
C THR A 62 -27.07 -6.68 24.06
N THR A 63 -26.68 -5.72 23.24
CA THR A 63 -25.98 -4.53 23.73
C THR A 63 -26.91 -3.71 24.62
N PRO A 64 -26.44 -3.20 25.77
CA PRO A 64 -27.23 -2.29 26.59
C PRO A 64 -27.55 -1.03 25.78
N ARG A 65 -28.85 -0.82 25.55
CA ARG A 65 -29.42 0.33 24.86
C ARG A 65 -29.09 1.59 25.66
N MET A 66 -28.13 2.39 25.19
CA MET A 66 -27.92 3.74 25.72
C MET A 66 -29.17 4.56 25.41
N GLN A 67 -30.07 4.69 26.39
CA GLN A 67 -31.19 5.62 26.35
C GLN A 67 -30.63 7.04 26.39
N ARG A 68 -30.49 7.66 25.21
CA ARG A 68 -30.41 9.12 25.14
C ARG A 68 -31.73 9.69 25.67
N ARG A 69 -31.68 10.44 26.77
CA ARG A 69 -32.77 11.31 27.22
C ARG A 69 -33.08 12.29 26.07
N LEU A 70 -34.14 12.00 25.33
CA LEU A 70 -34.78 12.96 24.44
C LEU A 70 -35.55 13.95 25.32
N GLY A 71 -35.33 15.24 25.09
CA GLY A 71 -36.13 16.31 25.70
C GLY A 71 -37.61 16.23 25.29
N PRO A 72 -38.49 16.99 25.94
CA PRO A 72 -39.93 16.90 25.73
C PRO A 72 -40.28 17.26 24.28
N LEU A 73 -40.84 16.28 23.56
CA LEU A 73 -41.41 16.44 22.24
C LEU A 73 -42.75 17.18 22.36
N THR A 74 -42.80 18.39 21.83
CA THR A 74 -44.05 19.04 21.44
C THR A 74 -44.75 18.17 20.40
N GLN A 75 -45.93 17.67 20.75
CA GLN A 75 -46.79 16.88 19.87
C GLN A 75 -47.34 17.79 18.77
N SER A 76 -46.67 17.79 17.61
CA SER A 76 -47.24 18.32 16.38
C SER A 76 -48.11 17.23 15.74
N THR A 77 -49.42 17.45 15.80
CA THR A 77 -50.46 16.66 15.15
C THR A 77 -50.46 16.91 13.64
N GLY A 78 -50.45 15.82 12.85
CA GLY A 78 -51.21 15.80 11.59
C GLY A 78 -50.51 16.20 10.30
N SER A 79 -49.31 15.68 10.02
CA SER A 79 -48.97 15.32 8.64
C SER A 79 -48.01 14.14 8.68
N SER A 80 -48.28 13.08 7.91
CA SER A 80 -47.37 11.97 7.71
C SER A 80 -46.14 12.48 6.94
N GLN A 81 -45.22 13.15 7.64
CA GLN A 81 -43.92 13.51 7.10
C GLN A 81 -43.19 12.20 6.80
N GLN A 82 -43.23 11.78 5.53
CA GLN A 82 -42.36 10.73 5.04
C GLN A 82 -40.94 11.16 5.37
N ALA A 83 -40.27 10.37 6.22
CA ALA A 83 -38.92 10.66 6.63
C ALA A 83 -38.04 10.83 5.38
N ALA A 84 -37.35 11.97 5.27
CA ALA A 84 -36.50 12.25 4.12
C ALA A 84 -35.49 11.12 3.92
N LEU A 85 -35.48 10.55 2.70
CA LEU A 85 -34.50 9.56 2.28
C LEU A 85 -33.11 10.19 2.32
N LEU A 86 -32.09 9.41 2.72
CA LEU A 86 -30.70 9.86 2.73
C LEU A 86 -30.14 10.04 1.32
N PHE A 87 -30.69 9.30 0.34
CA PHE A 87 -30.14 9.20 -1.02
C PHE A 87 -31.24 9.21 -2.10
N PRO A 88 -32.10 10.25 -2.15
CA PRO A 88 -33.28 10.27 -3.03
C PRO A 88 -32.96 10.27 -4.53
N HIS A 89 -31.74 10.68 -4.91
CA HIS A 89 -31.30 10.80 -6.30
C HIS A 89 -30.19 9.81 -6.66
N PHE A 90 -29.93 8.80 -5.82
CA PHE A 90 -28.90 7.84 -6.13
C PHE A 90 -29.40 6.82 -7.15
N THR A 91 -28.70 6.72 -8.28
CA THR A 91 -28.94 5.68 -9.29
C THR A 91 -28.00 4.52 -9.05
N THR A 92 -28.56 3.34 -8.76
CA THR A 92 -27.80 2.09 -8.62
C THR A 92 -26.99 1.82 -9.91
N PRO A 93 -25.68 1.51 -9.81
CA PRO A 93 -24.89 1.13 -10.97
C PRO A 93 -25.52 -0.05 -11.74
N PRO A 94 -25.43 -0.07 -13.08
CA PRO A 94 -26.01 -1.13 -13.88
C PRO A 94 -25.36 -2.49 -13.57
N ILE A 95 -26.09 -3.59 -13.82
CA ILE A 95 -25.61 -4.96 -13.54
C ILE A 95 -24.29 -5.29 -14.27
N SER A 96 -24.06 -4.72 -15.45
CA SER A 96 -22.82 -4.88 -16.20
C SER A 96 -21.59 -4.36 -15.43
N TRP A 97 -21.76 -3.32 -14.63
CA TRP A 97 -20.71 -2.81 -13.76
C TRP A 97 -20.43 -3.78 -12.60
N TRP A 98 -21.47 -4.33 -11.96
CA TRP A 98 -21.28 -5.32 -10.89
C TRP A 98 -20.60 -6.61 -11.40
N ASN A 99 -20.94 -7.06 -12.60
CA ASN A 99 -20.29 -8.21 -13.23
C ASN A 99 -18.79 -7.95 -13.48
N SER A 100 -18.39 -6.71 -13.82
CA SER A 100 -16.97 -6.40 -13.98
C SER A 100 -16.23 -6.40 -12.63
N ILE A 101 -16.89 -5.99 -11.54
CA ILE A 101 -16.35 -6.10 -10.18
C ILE A 101 -16.16 -7.57 -9.76
N GLU A 102 -17.11 -8.44 -10.11
CA GLU A 102 -16.99 -9.88 -9.89
C GLU A 102 -15.86 -10.51 -10.68
N ALA A 103 -15.68 -10.14 -11.96
CA ALA A 103 -14.58 -10.60 -12.79
C ALA A 103 -13.20 -10.24 -12.21
N MET A 104 -13.12 -9.17 -11.40
CA MET A 104 -11.92 -8.79 -10.65
C MET A 104 -11.78 -9.53 -9.28
N GLY A 105 -12.72 -10.42 -8.95
CA GLY A 105 -12.75 -11.17 -7.69
C GLY A 105 -13.03 -10.31 -6.45
N LYS A 106 -13.64 -9.12 -6.60
CA LYS A 106 -13.79 -8.14 -5.51
C LYS A 106 -15.09 -8.23 -4.72
N LEU A 107 -16.04 -9.07 -5.14
CA LEU A 107 -17.33 -9.24 -4.45
C LEU A 107 -17.30 -10.28 -3.31
N GLY A 108 -16.16 -10.92 -3.05
CA GLY A 108 -16.02 -11.85 -1.93
C GLY A 108 -16.99 -13.04 -1.96
N GLY A 109 -17.35 -13.49 -3.17
CA GLY A 109 -18.31 -14.57 -3.40
C GLY A 109 -19.78 -14.17 -3.36
N VAL A 110 -20.10 -12.88 -3.19
CA VAL A 110 -21.48 -12.37 -3.27
C VAL A 110 -21.87 -12.17 -4.75
N PRO A 111 -23.00 -12.72 -5.22
CA PRO A 111 -23.43 -12.52 -6.60
C PRO A 111 -23.67 -11.05 -6.96
N PRO A 112 -23.32 -10.60 -8.19
CA PRO A 112 -23.54 -9.23 -8.67
C PRO A 112 -24.98 -8.74 -8.50
N ALA A 113 -25.95 -9.61 -8.80
CA ALA A 113 -27.37 -9.30 -8.69
C ALA A 113 -27.79 -9.00 -7.24
N GLU A 114 -27.22 -9.71 -6.26
CA GLU A 114 -27.48 -9.48 -4.84
C GLU A 114 -26.90 -8.14 -4.39
N CYS A 115 -25.68 -7.79 -4.82
CA CYS A 115 -25.09 -6.49 -4.51
C CYS A 115 -25.91 -5.34 -5.11
N SER A 116 -26.32 -5.45 -6.38
CA SER A 116 -27.16 -4.45 -7.06
C SER A 116 -28.51 -4.29 -6.36
N ASN A 117 -29.16 -5.40 -6.00
CA ASN A 117 -30.43 -5.37 -5.27
C ASN A 117 -30.26 -4.75 -3.88
N ALA A 118 -29.21 -5.13 -3.14
CA ALA A 118 -28.94 -4.59 -1.81
C ALA A 118 -28.76 -3.08 -1.80
N VAL A 119 -28.06 -2.53 -2.80
CA VAL A 119 -27.89 -1.07 -2.95
C VAL A 119 -29.23 -0.39 -3.23
N THR A 120 -30.04 -0.96 -4.12
CA THR A 120 -31.35 -0.42 -4.50
C THR A 120 -32.30 -0.38 -3.29
N VAL A 121 -32.39 -1.49 -2.55
CA VAL A 121 -33.20 -1.59 -1.32
C VAL A 121 -32.65 -0.68 -0.23
N PHE A 122 -31.33 -0.58 -0.08
CA PHE A 122 -30.73 0.32 0.90
C PHE A 122 -31.11 1.78 0.63
N CYS A 123 -30.98 2.25 -0.62
CA CYS A 123 -31.30 3.63 -0.98
C CYS A 123 -32.79 3.98 -0.86
N SER A 124 -33.69 3.00 -1.03
CA SER A 124 -35.13 3.21 -0.86
C SER A 124 -35.59 3.22 0.62
N LEU A 125 -34.80 2.63 1.53
CA LEU A 125 -35.15 2.52 2.95
C LEU A 125 -34.40 3.49 3.87
N ALA A 126 -33.17 3.84 3.52
CA ALA A 126 -32.30 4.58 4.42
C ALA A 126 -32.81 6.01 4.60
N THR A 127 -33.29 6.33 5.80
CA THR A 127 -33.81 7.66 6.15
C THR A 127 -33.00 8.30 7.28
N ALA A 128 -33.01 9.63 7.34
CA ALA A 128 -32.30 10.38 8.38
C ALA A 128 -33.02 10.37 9.74
N ALA A 129 -34.35 10.19 9.75
CA ALA A 129 -35.18 10.42 10.92
C ALA A 129 -35.18 9.26 11.92
N ASN A 130 -34.94 8.03 11.48
CA ASN A 130 -35.02 6.84 12.32
C ASN A 130 -34.01 5.78 11.88
N ASP A 131 -33.38 5.10 12.82
CA ASP A 131 -32.45 3.99 12.58
C ASP A 131 -33.14 2.62 12.44
N GLY A 132 -34.46 2.54 12.68
CA GLY A 132 -35.22 1.29 12.66
C GLY A 132 -35.26 0.57 11.30
N TRP A 133 -34.87 1.24 10.20
CA TRP A 133 -34.74 0.58 8.89
C TRP A 133 -33.55 -0.39 8.82
N LYS A 134 -32.54 -0.24 9.68
CA LYS A 134 -31.34 -1.09 9.66
C LYS A 134 -31.68 -2.55 9.93
N GLU A 135 -32.53 -2.82 10.92
CA GLU A 135 -33.01 -4.17 11.26
C GLU A 135 -33.91 -4.75 10.17
N LYS A 136 -34.65 -3.90 9.45
CA LYS A 136 -35.51 -4.34 8.34
C LYS A 136 -34.70 -4.91 7.18
N LEU A 137 -33.50 -4.39 6.91
CA LEU A 137 -32.64 -4.91 5.83
C LEU A 137 -32.36 -6.40 6.00
N GLU A 138 -32.00 -6.82 7.21
CA GLU A 138 -31.73 -8.23 7.51
C GLU A 138 -33.03 -9.04 7.67
N ARG A 139 -34.00 -8.52 8.43
CA ARG A 139 -35.20 -9.28 8.80
C ARG A 139 -36.19 -9.40 7.65
N ASP A 140 -36.52 -8.28 7.01
CA ASP A 140 -37.62 -8.17 6.05
C ASP A 140 -37.11 -8.39 4.61
N TYR A 141 -35.93 -7.83 4.28
CA TYR A 141 -35.35 -7.91 2.93
C TYR A 141 -34.30 -9.00 2.75
N LYS A 142 -33.95 -9.73 3.82
CA LYS A 142 -32.97 -10.83 3.80
C LYS A 142 -31.60 -10.42 3.25
N ILE A 143 -31.20 -9.16 3.41
CA ILE A 143 -29.89 -8.65 2.99
C ILE A 143 -28.92 -8.86 4.16
N PRO A 144 -27.97 -9.82 4.08
CA PRO A 144 -27.03 -10.04 5.16
C PRO A 144 -25.99 -8.90 5.23
N PRO A 145 -25.39 -8.63 6.40
CA PRO A 145 -24.33 -7.64 6.54
C PRO A 145 -23.11 -7.89 5.62
N LEU A 146 -22.88 -9.15 5.22
CA LEU A 146 -21.87 -9.54 4.24
C LEU A 146 -22.11 -8.90 2.86
N THR A 147 -23.33 -8.99 2.35
CA THR A 147 -23.72 -8.39 1.06
C THR A 147 -23.62 -6.87 1.12
N LEU A 148 -24.06 -6.26 2.24
CA LEU A 148 -23.88 -4.83 2.46
C LEU A 148 -22.40 -4.44 2.44
N HIS A 149 -21.53 -5.22 3.09
CA HIS A 149 -20.10 -4.95 3.15
C HIS A 149 -19.42 -4.92 1.77
N TYR A 150 -19.60 -5.96 0.96
CA TYR A 150 -18.96 -6.05 -0.35
C TYR A 150 -19.55 -5.08 -1.38
N ALA A 151 -20.87 -4.88 -1.36
CA ALA A 151 -21.51 -3.84 -2.17
C ALA A 151 -20.95 -2.45 -1.81
N ALA A 152 -20.79 -2.19 -0.51
CA ALA A 152 -20.29 -0.94 -0.01
C ALA A 152 -18.82 -0.68 -0.34
N LEU A 153 -17.95 -1.69 -0.21
CA LEU A 153 -16.55 -1.59 -0.64
C LEU A 153 -16.43 -1.30 -2.14
N SER A 154 -17.28 -1.93 -2.95
CA SER A 154 -17.31 -1.70 -4.39
C SER A 154 -17.70 -0.25 -4.72
N LEU A 155 -18.71 0.29 -4.03
CA LEU A 155 -19.12 1.68 -4.20
C LEU A 155 -18.13 2.70 -3.63
N PHE A 156 -17.38 2.33 -2.58
CA PHE A 156 -16.49 3.23 -1.85
C PHE A 156 -15.08 3.30 -2.43
N LEU A 157 -14.53 2.17 -2.89
CA LEU A 157 -13.12 2.05 -3.30
C LEU A 157 -12.92 2.05 -4.81
N MET A 158 -13.94 1.70 -5.59
CA MET A 158 -13.81 1.59 -7.04
C MET A 158 -14.20 2.92 -7.68
N ASN A 159 -13.61 3.21 -8.85
CA ASN A 159 -14.02 4.33 -9.70
C ASN A 159 -15.40 4.05 -10.28
N THR A 160 -16.43 4.21 -9.46
CA THR A 160 -17.83 4.10 -9.86
C THR A 160 -18.17 5.21 -10.85
N PRO A 161 -19.01 4.95 -11.86
CA PRO A 161 -19.46 6.00 -12.77
C PRO A 161 -20.31 7.07 -12.07
N THR A 162 -20.83 6.78 -10.88
CA THR A 162 -21.74 7.66 -10.14
C THR A 162 -20.96 8.48 -9.09
N PRO A 163 -20.91 9.82 -9.18
CA PRO A 163 -20.14 10.65 -8.25
C PRO A 163 -20.66 10.61 -6.79
N SER A 164 -21.92 10.19 -6.59
CA SER A 164 -22.55 10.03 -5.28
C SER A 164 -22.41 8.63 -4.68
N ALA A 165 -21.70 7.71 -5.33
CA ALA A 165 -21.53 6.34 -4.84
C ALA A 165 -20.70 6.25 -3.56
N GLN A 166 -19.64 7.06 -3.44
CA GLN A 166 -18.77 7.00 -2.27
C GLN A 166 -19.53 7.30 -0.95
N PRO A 167 -20.37 8.35 -0.84
CA PRO A 167 -21.23 8.56 0.33
C PRO A 167 -22.18 7.38 0.64
N VAL A 168 -22.76 6.76 -0.40
CA VAL A 168 -23.65 5.60 -0.25
C VAL A 168 -22.87 4.39 0.28
N GLY A 169 -21.76 4.05 -0.37
CA GLY A 169 -20.86 2.98 0.05
C GLY A 169 -20.36 3.19 1.48
N MET A 170 -19.92 4.41 1.82
CA MET A 170 -19.56 4.75 3.19
C MET A 170 -20.72 4.41 4.14
N ARG A 171 -21.94 4.96 3.93
CA ARG A 171 -23.10 4.69 4.81
C ARG A 171 -23.47 3.20 4.90
N MET A 172 -23.38 2.44 3.81
CA MET A 172 -23.62 1.01 3.84
C MET A 172 -22.58 0.27 4.71
N LEU A 173 -21.29 0.61 4.61
CA LEU A 173 -20.25 0.10 5.53
C LEU A 173 -20.58 0.47 6.98
N GLN A 174 -21.04 1.70 7.23
CA GLN A 174 -21.44 2.12 8.56
C GLN A 174 -22.58 1.27 9.11
N THR A 175 -23.61 1.03 8.31
CA THR A 175 -24.75 0.20 8.69
C THR A 175 -24.32 -1.23 8.99
N ALA A 176 -23.52 -1.86 8.12
CA ALA A 176 -22.99 -3.20 8.38
C ALA A 176 -22.15 -3.25 9.68
N SER A 177 -21.34 -2.22 9.97
CA SER A 177 -20.61 -2.10 11.24
C SER A 177 -21.55 -1.96 12.44
N THR A 178 -22.65 -1.23 12.34
CA THR A 178 -23.66 -1.12 13.41
C THR A 178 -24.44 -2.41 13.65
N LEU A 179 -24.54 -3.27 12.62
CA LEU A 179 -25.05 -4.64 12.73
C LEU A 179 -23.98 -5.63 13.25
N ASN A 180 -22.92 -5.12 13.89
CA ASN A 180 -21.80 -5.87 14.45
C ASN A 180 -21.03 -6.74 13.44
N PHE A 181 -21.06 -6.40 12.15
CA PHE A 181 -20.24 -7.09 11.15
C PHE A 181 -18.78 -6.61 11.24
N THR A 182 -17.93 -7.43 11.87
CA THR A 182 -16.52 -7.13 12.13
C THR A 182 -15.74 -6.63 10.90
N PRO A 183 -15.80 -7.27 9.71
CA PRO A 183 -15.05 -6.82 8.53
C PRO A 183 -15.37 -5.37 8.12
N SER A 184 -16.62 -4.92 8.28
CA SER A 184 -17.00 -3.53 8.01
C SER A 184 -16.37 -2.56 8.99
N THR A 185 -16.33 -2.89 10.29
CA THR A 185 -15.65 -2.06 11.30
C THR A 185 -14.16 -1.91 10.96
N LEU A 186 -13.50 -3.00 10.58
CA LEU A 186 -12.08 -2.99 10.19
C LEU A 186 -11.85 -2.17 8.91
N SER A 187 -12.72 -2.32 7.91
CA SER A 187 -12.64 -1.55 6.66
C SER A 187 -12.84 -0.05 6.87
N LEU A 188 -13.73 0.33 7.79
CA LEU A 188 -13.94 1.72 8.17
C LEU A 188 -12.70 2.31 8.86
N VAL A 189 -12.10 1.59 9.81
CA VAL A 189 -10.84 2.03 10.45
C VAL A 189 -9.77 2.25 9.39
N ARG A 190 -9.60 1.31 8.45
CA ARG A 190 -8.66 1.46 7.33
C ARG A 190 -8.98 2.69 6.48
N ALA A 191 -10.25 2.88 6.10
CA ALA A 191 -10.67 4.02 5.30
C ALA A 191 -10.35 5.36 5.98
N PHE A 192 -10.57 5.46 7.30
CA PHE A 192 -10.25 6.66 8.06
C PHE A 192 -8.75 6.91 8.20
N GLU A 193 -7.96 5.86 8.35
CA GLU A 193 -6.51 5.99 8.44
C GLU A 193 -5.87 6.33 7.08
N MET A 194 -6.51 5.98 5.95
CA MET A 194 -6.11 6.44 4.61
C MET A 194 -6.61 7.86 4.29
N SER A 195 -7.58 8.37 5.04
CA SER A 195 -8.16 9.69 4.80
C SER A 195 -7.27 10.82 5.37
N PRO A 196 -7.16 11.96 4.67
CA PRO A 196 -6.42 13.11 5.17
C PRO A 196 -7.04 13.62 6.48
N ALA A 197 -6.23 14.20 7.36
CA ALA A 197 -6.68 14.65 8.69
C ALA A 197 -7.86 15.65 8.61
N SER A 198 -7.88 16.50 7.58
CA SER A 198 -8.97 17.46 7.30
C SER A 198 -10.33 16.80 7.02
N ALA A 199 -10.35 15.57 6.50
CA ALA A 199 -11.57 14.81 6.27
C ALA A 199 -12.11 14.18 7.57
N ARG A 200 -11.23 13.88 8.54
CA ARG A 200 -11.61 13.20 9.79
C ARG A 200 -12.41 14.11 10.72
N SER A 201 -12.02 15.39 10.85
CA SER A 201 -12.63 16.34 11.78
C SER A 201 -14.14 16.57 11.56
N LYS A 202 -14.65 16.37 10.33
CA LYS A 202 -16.07 16.52 10.01
C LYS A 202 -16.96 15.36 10.47
N SER A 203 -16.36 14.27 10.97
CA SER A 203 -17.06 12.99 11.23
C SER A 203 -16.96 12.51 12.68
N ASP A 204 -16.72 13.42 13.62
CA ASP A 204 -16.23 13.13 14.96
C ASP A 204 -17.07 12.12 15.77
N ALA A 205 -18.40 12.28 15.78
CA ALA A 205 -19.30 11.36 16.48
C ALA A 205 -19.28 9.94 15.88
N TYR A 206 -19.15 9.84 14.55
CA TYR A 206 -19.12 8.56 13.86
C TYR A 206 -17.78 7.83 14.06
N LEU A 207 -16.68 8.58 13.91
CA LEU A 207 -15.33 8.09 14.19
C LEU A 207 -15.24 7.55 15.61
N THR A 208 -15.77 8.29 16.58
CA THR A 208 -15.83 7.87 17.98
C THR A 208 -16.54 6.51 18.13
N ALA A 209 -17.67 6.30 17.45
CA ALA A 209 -18.41 5.05 17.52
C ALA A 209 -17.66 3.87 16.86
N VAL A 210 -16.97 4.11 15.73
CA VAL A 210 -16.12 3.09 15.08
C VAL A 210 -14.92 2.76 15.95
N ASP A 211 -14.24 3.76 16.51
CA ASP A 211 -13.11 3.58 17.43
C ASP A 211 -13.52 2.76 18.66
N GLN A 212 -14.68 3.03 19.25
CA GLN A 212 -15.20 2.23 20.37
C GLN A 212 -15.42 0.76 19.99
N ARG A 213 -16.00 0.49 18.81
CA ARG A 213 -16.17 -0.89 18.32
C ARG A 213 -14.82 -1.55 18.03
N PHE A 214 -13.88 -0.83 17.44
CA PHE A 214 -12.54 -1.34 17.16
C PHE A 214 -11.77 -1.68 18.44
N ARG A 215 -11.82 -0.82 19.47
CA ARG A 215 -11.25 -1.11 20.79
C ARG A 215 -11.87 -2.34 21.45
N ARG A 216 -13.18 -2.56 21.28
CA ARG A 216 -13.83 -3.77 21.76
C ARG A 216 -13.28 -5.01 21.05
N LEU A 217 -13.11 -4.96 19.72
CA LEU A 217 -12.53 -6.06 18.94
C LEU A 217 -11.11 -6.41 19.43
N LEU A 218 -10.28 -5.41 19.74
CA LEU A 218 -8.94 -5.62 20.31
C LEU A 218 -8.96 -6.39 21.64
N GLN A 219 -10.04 -6.28 22.41
CA GLN A 219 -10.19 -6.95 23.71
C GLN A 219 -10.86 -8.32 23.58
N THR A 220 -11.82 -8.48 22.67
CA THR A 220 -12.71 -9.65 22.63
C THR A 220 -12.40 -10.63 21.50
N SER A 221 -11.71 -10.20 20.44
CA SER A 221 -11.50 -10.98 19.23
C SER A 221 -10.14 -10.65 18.62
N PRO A 222 -9.04 -11.11 19.25
CA PRO A 222 -7.71 -10.97 18.65
C PRO A 222 -7.70 -11.65 17.28
N SER A 223 -7.12 -10.97 16.30
CA SER A 223 -6.93 -11.51 14.96
C SER A 223 -5.80 -10.75 14.26
N PRO A 224 -5.17 -11.33 13.23
CA PRO A 224 -4.09 -10.67 12.50
C PRO A 224 -4.56 -9.34 11.88
N ASP A 225 -5.80 -9.28 11.39
CA ASP A 225 -6.40 -8.08 10.82
C ASP A 225 -6.57 -6.96 11.86
N VAL A 226 -7.05 -7.29 13.05
CA VAL A 226 -7.24 -6.34 14.15
C VAL A 226 -5.89 -5.76 14.59
N TYR A 227 -4.87 -6.61 14.79
CA TYR A 227 -3.54 -6.17 15.18
C TYR A 227 -2.84 -5.35 14.08
N THR A 228 -2.97 -5.76 12.82
CA THR A 228 -2.43 -5.00 11.69
C THR A 228 -3.00 -3.58 11.65
N LEU A 229 -4.31 -3.42 11.82
CA LEU A 229 -4.93 -2.10 11.82
C LEU A 229 -4.55 -1.27 13.05
N GLN A 230 -4.37 -1.88 14.22
CA GLN A 230 -3.89 -1.16 15.40
C GLN A 230 -2.45 -0.67 15.20
N GLY A 231 -1.58 -1.48 14.58
CA GLY A 231 -0.24 -1.05 14.16
C GLY A 231 -0.29 0.12 13.18
N LEU A 232 -1.19 0.08 12.20
CA LEU A 232 -1.39 1.16 11.22
C LEU A 232 -1.88 2.46 11.87
N VAL A 233 -2.85 2.38 12.78
CA VAL A 233 -3.37 3.53 13.55
C VAL A 233 -2.24 4.21 14.32
N LEU A 234 -1.41 3.43 15.01
CA LEU A 234 -0.26 3.97 15.76
C LEU A 234 0.79 4.59 14.84
N PHE A 235 1.10 3.91 13.73
CA PHE A 235 2.03 4.40 12.71
C PHE A 235 1.60 5.75 12.13
N ASN A 236 0.35 5.87 11.69
CA ASN A 236 -0.17 7.08 11.04
C ASN A 236 -0.32 8.27 12.00
N ARG A 237 -0.46 8.00 13.30
CA ARG A 237 -0.60 9.04 14.32
C ARG A 237 0.74 9.44 14.95
N GLY A 238 1.85 8.91 14.45
CA GLY A 238 3.19 9.27 14.92
C GLY A 238 3.50 8.78 16.33
N TYR A 239 2.86 7.69 16.78
CA TYR A 239 3.29 7.02 18.00
C TYR A 239 4.69 6.43 17.81
N PRO A 240 5.44 6.16 18.91
CA PRO A 240 6.78 5.58 18.80
C PRO A 240 6.81 4.32 17.94
N ASP A 241 7.78 4.24 17.02
CA ASP A 241 7.93 3.14 16.06
C ASP A 241 7.90 1.75 16.72
N ALA A 242 8.50 1.62 17.91
CA ALA A 242 8.50 0.38 18.69
C ALA A 242 7.09 -0.07 19.11
N GLN A 243 6.18 0.86 19.40
CA GLN A 243 4.80 0.55 19.79
C GLN A 243 3.98 0.05 18.61
N ALA A 244 4.10 0.69 17.43
CA ALA A 244 3.44 0.26 16.21
C ALA A 244 3.97 -1.10 15.73
N LEU A 245 5.30 -1.27 15.74
CA LEU A 245 5.97 -2.50 15.33
C LEU A 245 5.54 -3.71 16.16
N ARG A 246 5.37 -3.54 17.48
CA ARG A 246 4.84 -4.59 18.37
C ARG A 246 3.50 -5.15 17.89
N PHE A 247 2.60 -4.32 17.36
CA PHE A 247 1.31 -4.78 16.86
C PHE A 247 1.43 -5.50 15.51
N PHE A 248 2.35 -5.09 14.64
CA PHE A 248 2.64 -5.86 13.42
C PHE A 248 3.26 -7.23 13.75
N ASP A 249 4.15 -7.30 14.74
CA ASP A 249 4.71 -8.58 15.19
C ASP A 249 3.65 -9.49 15.83
N LEU A 250 2.71 -8.92 16.61
CA LEU A 250 1.56 -9.67 17.12
C LEU A 250 0.67 -10.20 16.00
N ALA A 251 0.45 -9.42 14.92
CA ALA A 251 -0.32 -9.89 13.77
C ALA A 251 0.34 -11.10 13.09
N LEU A 252 1.67 -11.08 12.92
CA LEU A 252 2.42 -12.21 12.35
C LEU A 252 2.38 -13.45 13.25
N ARG A 253 2.52 -13.26 14.57
CA ARG A 253 2.40 -14.34 15.54
C ARG A 253 1.02 -14.97 15.50
N GLU A 254 -0.03 -14.16 15.57
CA GLU A 254 -1.42 -14.61 15.52
C GLU A 254 -1.70 -15.40 14.23
N ALA A 255 -1.20 -14.95 13.08
CA ALA A 255 -1.37 -15.65 11.80
C ALA A 255 -0.59 -16.97 11.72
N THR A 256 0.44 -17.15 12.54
CA THR A 256 1.25 -18.37 12.60
C THR A 256 0.64 -19.39 13.56
N GLU A 257 0.16 -18.93 14.72
CA GLU A 257 -0.48 -19.76 15.74
C GLU A 257 -1.88 -20.24 15.31
N HIS A 258 -2.61 -19.40 14.58
CA HIS A 258 -3.94 -19.70 14.05
C HIS A 258 -3.94 -19.54 12.53
N PRO A 259 -3.30 -20.47 11.79
CA PRO A 259 -3.23 -20.36 10.35
C PRO A 259 -4.64 -20.38 9.76
N PRO A 260 -4.93 -19.51 8.77
CA PRO A 260 -6.20 -19.57 8.07
C PRO A 260 -6.36 -20.95 7.41
N PRO A 261 -7.60 -21.43 7.23
CA PRO A 261 -7.83 -22.65 6.47
C PRO A 261 -7.17 -22.51 5.09
N PRO A 262 -6.55 -23.58 4.57
CA PRO A 262 -5.88 -23.53 3.28
C PRO A 262 -6.88 -23.05 2.21
N PRO A 263 -6.48 -22.14 1.31
CA PRO A 263 -7.35 -21.73 0.23
C PRO A 263 -7.74 -22.98 -0.58
N PRO A 264 -8.99 -23.06 -1.10
CA PRO A 264 -9.36 -24.14 -1.98
C PRO A 264 -8.37 -24.20 -3.15
N PRO A 265 -7.97 -25.41 -3.61
CA PRO A 265 -7.02 -25.56 -4.70
C PRO A 265 -7.55 -24.82 -5.92
N LEU A 266 -6.89 -23.72 -6.28
CA LEU A 266 -7.12 -23.04 -7.55
C LEU A 266 -6.62 -23.99 -8.65
N ILE A 267 -7.53 -24.69 -9.30
CA ILE A 267 -7.25 -25.42 -10.54
C ILE A 267 -7.01 -24.34 -11.60
N VAL A 268 -5.77 -23.87 -11.71
CA VAL A 268 -5.36 -22.99 -12.81
C VAL A 268 -5.09 -23.90 -14.01
N PRO A 269 -5.90 -23.85 -15.07
CA PRO A 269 -5.68 -24.66 -16.25
C PRO A 269 -4.45 -24.14 -17.00
N GLY A 270 -3.39 -24.94 -17.03
CA GLY A 270 -2.38 -24.95 -18.10
C GLY A 270 -1.52 -23.69 -18.29
N THR A 271 -0.34 -23.69 -17.69
CA THR A 271 0.87 -23.15 -18.35
C THR A 271 2.00 -24.13 -18.11
N GLY A 272 2.36 -24.85 -19.17
CA GLY A 272 3.39 -25.86 -19.14
C GLY A 272 4.79 -25.29 -18.93
N ALA A 273 5.65 -26.15 -18.36
CA ALA A 273 7.10 -26.18 -18.50
C ALA A 273 7.90 -24.88 -18.21
N ALA A 274 8.32 -24.79 -16.94
CA ALA A 274 9.71 -24.71 -16.50
C ALA A 274 10.72 -23.95 -17.39
N SER A 275 11.09 -22.74 -16.97
CA SER A 275 12.50 -22.37 -16.74
C SER A 275 12.58 -21.09 -15.89
N GLY A 276 13.30 -21.15 -14.77
CA GLY A 276 13.59 -20.00 -13.90
C GLY A 276 12.59 -19.79 -12.76
N SER A 277 12.95 -20.24 -11.55
CA SER A 277 12.40 -19.92 -10.21
C SER A 277 11.22 -18.92 -10.16
N GLU A 278 10.06 -19.29 -10.70
CA GLU A 278 8.88 -18.44 -10.63
C GLU A 278 8.35 -18.54 -9.21
N VAL A 279 8.67 -17.54 -8.37
CA VAL A 279 8.23 -17.55 -6.98
C VAL A 279 6.71 -17.66 -6.95
N ARG A 280 6.24 -18.74 -6.31
CA ARG A 280 4.83 -19.12 -6.28
C ARG A 280 4.03 -18.03 -5.56
N ARG A 281 3.35 -17.19 -6.34
CA ARG A 281 2.39 -16.22 -5.81
C ARG A 281 1.29 -16.96 -5.05
N ARG A 282 0.93 -16.48 -3.87
CA ARG A 282 -0.15 -17.01 -3.04
C ARG A 282 -1.15 -15.92 -2.69
N SER A 283 -2.37 -16.34 -2.39
CA SER A 283 -3.36 -15.43 -1.79
C SER A 283 -2.89 -14.99 -0.40
N PRO A 284 -3.26 -13.77 0.04
CA PRO A 284 -3.05 -13.33 1.41
C PRO A 284 -3.67 -14.31 2.41
N ARG A 285 -2.95 -14.59 3.49
CA ARG A 285 -3.41 -15.41 4.63
C ARG A 285 -4.47 -14.68 5.45
N TRP A 286 -4.41 -13.35 5.52
CA TRP A 286 -5.42 -12.50 6.11
C TRP A 286 -5.62 -11.24 5.28
N THR A 287 -6.73 -10.53 5.51
CA THR A 287 -7.19 -9.41 4.67
C THR A 287 -6.14 -8.30 4.52
N TYR A 288 -5.41 -8.01 5.59
CA TYR A 288 -4.44 -6.90 5.65
C TYR A 288 -2.97 -7.35 5.68
N GLU A 289 -2.64 -8.57 5.22
CA GLU A 289 -1.27 -9.08 5.24
C GLU A 289 -0.25 -8.17 4.53
N ALA A 290 -0.58 -7.69 3.33
CA ALA A 290 0.29 -6.77 2.59
C ALA A 290 0.54 -5.45 3.33
N ILE A 291 -0.47 -4.94 4.06
CA ILE A 291 -0.34 -3.74 4.91
C ILE A 291 0.63 -4.03 6.05
N CYS A 292 0.48 -5.18 6.72
CA CYS A 292 1.35 -5.58 7.82
C CYS A 292 2.81 -5.59 7.40
N HIS A 293 3.16 -6.35 6.36
CA HIS A 293 4.55 -6.47 5.90
C HIS A 293 5.15 -5.15 5.43
N ARG A 294 4.39 -4.32 4.70
CA ARG A 294 4.85 -3.01 4.22
C ARG A 294 5.20 -2.05 5.36
N HIS A 295 4.30 -1.90 6.33
CA HIS A 295 4.51 -0.95 7.42
C HIS A 295 5.53 -1.49 8.44
N ARG A 296 5.55 -2.80 8.67
CA ARG A 296 6.58 -3.48 9.45
C ARG A 296 7.98 -3.22 8.88
N ALA A 297 8.19 -3.46 7.59
CA ALA A 297 9.47 -3.17 6.92
C ALA A 297 9.89 -1.71 7.08
N THR A 298 8.95 -0.78 6.87
CA THR A 298 9.21 0.65 7.00
C THR A 298 9.70 1.03 8.39
N LEU A 299 9.06 0.50 9.44
CA LEU A 299 9.45 0.74 10.83
C LEU A 299 10.81 0.11 11.17
N LEU A 300 11.08 -1.09 10.67
CA LEU A 300 12.36 -1.77 10.88
C LEU A 300 13.53 -1.01 10.24
N PHE A 301 13.37 -0.46 9.03
CA PHE A 301 14.40 0.39 8.41
C PHE A 301 14.63 1.72 9.14
N ARG A 302 13.69 2.20 9.96
CA ARG A 302 13.85 3.43 10.76
C ARG A 302 14.56 3.19 12.09
N ARG A 303 14.66 1.94 12.56
CA ARG A 303 15.32 1.62 13.82
C ARG A 303 16.82 1.90 13.72
N LYS A 304 17.35 2.52 14.79
CA LYS A 304 18.78 2.80 14.96
C LYS A 304 19.52 1.69 15.71
N GLU A 305 18.80 0.85 16.44
CA GLU A 305 19.34 -0.26 17.22
C GLU A 305 19.25 -1.57 16.42
N ARG A 306 20.20 -2.50 16.68
CA ARG A 306 20.25 -3.83 16.02
C ARG A 306 20.11 -3.73 14.49
N VAL A 307 20.80 -2.76 13.90
CA VAL A 307 20.61 -2.33 12.50
C VAL A 307 20.69 -3.50 11.52
N ALA A 308 21.67 -4.40 11.67
CA ALA A 308 21.84 -5.54 10.76
C ALA A 308 20.64 -6.50 10.80
N GLU A 309 20.20 -6.90 12.00
CA GLU A 309 19.08 -7.82 12.18
C GLU A 309 17.74 -7.17 11.80
N ALA A 310 17.50 -5.93 12.22
CA ALA A 310 16.31 -5.18 11.85
C ALA A 310 16.22 -4.98 10.33
N ARG A 311 17.36 -4.70 9.67
CA ARG A 311 17.45 -4.60 8.21
C ARG A 311 17.16 -5.94 7.55
N ALA A 312 17.67 -7.05 8.09
CA ALA A 312 17.38 -8.38 7.57
C ALA A 312 15.88 -8.73 7.69
N GLU A 313 15.25 -8.44 8.83
CA GLU A 313 13.82 -8.64 9.00
C GLU A 313 12.97 -7.72 8.09
N ALA A 314 13.45 -6.50 7.84
CA ALA A 314 12.79 -5.56 6.94
C ALA A 314 12.79 -6.08 5.50
N PHE A 315 13.94 -6.57 5.02
CA PHE A 315 14.03 -7.22 3.71
C PHE A 315 13.15 -8.47 3.63
N ALA A 316 13.18 -9.35 4.63
CA ALA A 316 12.30 -10.53 4.65
C ALA A 316 10.81 -10.12 4.55
N SER A 317 10.42 -9.03 5.20
CA SER A 317 9.05 -8.52 5.12
C SER A 317 8.71 -7.99 3.72
N LEU A 318 9.65 -7.33 3.05
CA LEU A 318 9.47 -6.88 1.67
C LEU A 318 9.50 -8.03 0.65
N GLU A 319 10.28 -9.08 0.89
CA GLU A 319 10.34 -10.29 0.06
C GLU A 319 9.00 -11.03 0.08
N VAL A 320 8.36 -11.17 1.25
CA VAL A 320 6.99 -11.69 1.35
C VAL A 320 6.02 -10.83 0.54
N LEU A 321 6.11 -9.50 0.68
CA LEU A 321 5.22 -8.57 -0.03
C LEU A 321 5.39 -8.66 -1.56
N ALA A 322 6.64 -8.70 -2.04
CA ALA A 322 6.95 -8.72 -3.46
C ALA A 322 6.73 -10.10 -4.09
N PHE A 323 7.32 -11.14 -3.51
CA PHE A 323 7.42 -12.45 -4.15
C PHE A 323 6.28 -13.38 -3.79
N GLU A 324 5.83 -13.39 -2.53
CA GLU A 324 4.70 -14.25 -2.13
C GLU A 324 3.35 -13.62 -2.46
N LEU A 325 3.17 -12.32 -2.19
CA LEU A 325 1.89 -11.64 -2.39
C LEU A 325 1.76 -10.98 -3.77
N GLY A 326 2.87 -10.85 -4.51
CA GLY A 326 2.88 -10.18 -5.81
C GLY A 326 2.47 -8.70 -5.73
N ASP A 327 2.66 -8.04 -4.59
CA ASP A 327 2.26 -6.64 -4.41
C ASP A 327 3.30 -5.72 -5.10
N PRO A 328 2.88 -4.86 -6.06
CA PRO A 328 3.78 -3.98 -6.79
C PRO A 328 4.62 -3.08 -5.87
N LYS A 329 4.05 -2.63 -4.74
CA LYS A 329 4.78 -1.80 -3.78
C LYS A 329 5.88 -2.59 -3.07
N GLY A 330 5.76 -3.92 -2.96
CA GLY A 330 6.83 -4.78 -2.47
C GLY A 330 8.07 -4.69 -3.37
N TYR A 331 7.89 -4.91 -4.67
CA TYR A 331 8.95 -4.82 -5.66
C TYR A 331 9.61 -3.42 -5.69
N THR A 332 8.80 -2.36 -5.74
CA THR A 332 9.29 -0.96 -5.72
C THR A 332 10.13 -0.68 -4.48
N GLN A 333 9.65 -1.09 -3.29
CA GLN A 333 10.38 -0.86 -2.04
C GLN A 333 11.64 -1.72 -1.94
N LEU A 334 11.65 -2.95 -2.44
CA LEU A 334 12.88 -3.77 -2.51
C LEU A 334 13.94 -3.07 -3.35
N ALA A 335 13.60 -2.73 -4.60
CA ALA A 335 14.52 -2.07 -5.52
C ALA A 335 15.05 -0.77 -4.93
N LYS A 336 14.18 0.09 -4.38
CA LYS A 336 14.57 1.35 -3.73
C LYS A 336 15.60 1.18 -2.61
N ARG A 337 15.57 0.06 -1.88
CA ARG A 337 16.49 -0.25 -0.78
C ARG A 337 17.80 -0.89 -1.24
N LEU A 338 17.79 -1.53 -2.42
CA LEU A 338 18.96 -2.14 -3.03
C LEU A 338 19.77 -1.15 -3.87
N LEU A 339 19.10 -0.21 -4.55
CA LEU A 339 19.73 0.79 -5.43
C LEU A 339 20.94 1.53 -4.82
N PRO A 340 20.90 2.02 -3.57
CA PRO A 340 22.05 2.72 -2.98
C PRO A 340 23.34 1.90 -2.97
N ALA A 341 23.25 0.56 -2.85
CA ALA A 341 24.42 -0.31 -2.86
C ALA A 341 25.11 -0.35 -4.23
N PHE A 342 24.36 -0.09 -5.31
CA PHE A 342 24.89 -0.04 -6.68
C PHE A 342 25.36 1.36 -7.08
N THR A 343 24.84 2.42 -6.45
CA THR A 343 25.24 3.81 -6.73
C THR A 343 26.41 4.30 -5.89
N ALA A 344 26.63 3.72 -4.70
CA ALA A 344 27.68 4.14 -3.78
C ALA A 344 29.08 3.57 -4.13
N GLY A 345 29.18 2.70 -5.12
CA GLY A 345 30.46 2.23 -5.64
C GLY A 345 31.18 3.34 -6.40
N GLU A 346 31.92 4.21 -5.69
CA GLU A 346 32.72 5.34 -6.21
C GLU A 346 33.88 4.97 -7.15
N GLY A 347 33.90 3.78 -7.72
CA GLY A 347 34.87 3.41 -8.76
C GLY A 347 34.17 2.58 -9.80
N GLY A 348 33.86 3.19 -10.95
CA GLY A 348 33.24 2.58 -12.14
C GLY A 348 34.07 1.45 -12.75
N LYS A 349 34.29 0.39 -11.97
CA LYS A 349 35.02 -0.82 -12.30
C LYS A 349 34.31 -2.00 -11.64
N SER A 350 33.13 -2.35 -12.14
CA SER A 350 32.55 -3.72 -12.14
C SER A 350 31.03 -3.68 -12.35
N SER A 351 30.61 -3.24 -13.54
CA SER A 351 29.23 -3.37 -14.02
C SER A 351 28.72 -4.83 -14.05
N GLY A 352 29.60 -5.83 -13.98
CA GLY A 352 29.22 -7.25 -14.12
C GLY A 352 29.07 -8.08 -12.84
N GLY A 353 29.34 -7.57 -11.63
CA GLY A 353 29.51 -8.47 -10.46
C GLY A 353 29.13 -7.97 -9.08
N VAL A 354 28.73 -6.71 -8.91
CA VAL A 354 28.35 -6.21 -7.58
C VAL A 354 27.04 -6.88 -7.16
N ARG A 355 27.11 -7.71 -6.11
CA ARG A 355 25.95 -8.28 -5.44
C ARG A 355 25.70 -7.52 -4.14
N SER A 356 24.44 -7.23 -3.86
CA SER A 356 24.00 -6.76 -2.55
C SER A 356 24.35 -7.79 -1.46
N GLU A 357 24.26 -7.39 -0.19
CA GLU A 357 24.41 -8.29 0.98
C GLU A 357 23.49 -9.53 0.90
N ARG A 358 22.40 -9.44 0.10
CA ARG A 358 21.40 -10.49 -0.11
C ARG A 358 21.59 -11.28 -1.41
N GLY A 359 22.63 -11.00 -2.18
CA GLY A 359 22.90 -11.66 -3.46
C GLY A 359 22.21 -11.02 -4.67
N TYR A 360 21.32 -10.04 -4.49
CA TYR A 360 20.67 -9.34 -5.61
C TYR A 360 21.66 -8.50 -6.41
N THR A 361 21.43 -8.42 -7.71
CA THR A 361 22.16 -7.64 -8.72
C THR A 361 21.37 -6.40 -9.14
N LEU A 362 21.99 -5.55 -9.97
CA LEU A 362 21.27 -4.43 -10.59
C LEU A 362 20.19 -4.90 -11.57
N ALA A 363 20.42 -6.01 -12.27
CA ALA A 363 19.45 -6.62 -13.18
C ALA A 363 18.20 -7.10 -12.43
N ASP A 364 18.37 -7.69 -11.24
CA ASP A 364 17.23 -8.06 -10.38
C ASP A 364 16.39 -6.82 -10.00
N CYS A 365 17.05 -5.70 -9.70
CA CYS A 365 16.36 -4.45 -9.38
C CYS A 365 15.57 -3.90 -10.58
N GLU A 366 16.15 -3.96 -11.78
CA GLU A 366 15.48 -3.59 -13.02
C GLU A 366 14.25 -4.46 -13.27
N GLU A 367 14.36 -5.77 -13.05
CA GLU A 367 13.25 -6.71 -13.15
C GLU A 367 12.14 -6.39 -12.14
N PHE A 368 12.50 -6.14 -10.87
CA PHE A 368 11.53 -5.76 -9.83
C PHE A 368 10.78 -4.49 -10.21
N LEU A 369 11.50 -3.46 -10.65
CA LEU A 369 10.91 -2.18 -11.07
C LEU A 369 10.03 -2.35 -12.30
N THR A 370 10.42 -3.17 -13.26
CA THR A 370 9.62 -3.48 -14.45
C THR A 370 8.30 -4.15 -14.08
N ARG A 371 8.33 -5.17 -13.21
CA ARG A 371 7.11 -5.85 -12.72
C ARG A 371 6.18 -4.89 -11.99
N ALA A 372 6.72 -3.99 -11.16
CA ALA A 372 5.93 -2.98 -10.46
C ALA A 372 5.35 -1.92 -11.41
N ALA A 373 6.14 -1.45 -12.38
CA ALA A 373 5.74 -0.46 -13.38
C ALA A 373 4.61 -0.99 -14.28
N GLN A 374 4.70 -2.25 -14.73
CA GLN A 374 3.64 -2.94 -15.48
C GLN A 374 2.33 -3.05 -14.70
N SER A 375 2.39 -3.02 -13.37
CA SER A 375 1.22 -3.03 -12.49
C SER A 375 0.67 -1.62 -12.21
N GLY A 376 1.19 -0.59 -12.88
CA GLY A 376 0.78 0.81 -12.71
C GLY A 376 1.42 1.53 -11.53
N ASP A 377 2.51 1.01 -10.95
CA ASP A 377 3.25 1.73 -9.92
C ASP A 377 4.13 2.84 -10.54
N TRP A 378 3.64 4.07 -10.52
CA TRP A 378 4.36 5.23 -11.06
C TRP A 378 5.70 5.50 -10.36
N GLU A 379 5.86 5.15 -9.07
CA GLU A 379 7.14 5.29 -8.36
C GLU A 379 8.17 4.30 -8.92
N ALA A 380 7.71 3.12 -9.36
CA ALA A 380 8.57 2.17 -10.04
C ALA A 380 8.98 2.66 -11.43
N CYS A 381 8.08 3.29 -12.19
CA CYS A 381 8.41 3.91 -13.48
C CYS A 381 9.52 4.96 -13.33
N GLU A 382 9.41 5.83 -12.30
CA GLU A 382 10.42 6.84 -11.96
C GLU A 382 11.79 6.19 -11.66
N LEU A 383 11.81 5.19 -10.78
CA LEU A 383 13.05 4.50 -10.40
C LEU A 383 13.64 3.70 -11.58
N LEU A 384 12.81 3.08 -12.41
CA LEU A 384 13.26 2.32 -13.59
C LEU A 384 13.94 3.25 -14.59
N ALA A 385 13.33 4.40 -14.89
CA ALA A 385 13.95 5.41 -15.73
C ALA A 385 15.31 5.86 -15.17
N MET A 386 15.42 6.06 -13.85
CA MET A 386 16.68 6.39 -13.20
C MET A 386 17.73 5.28 -13.34
N VAL A 387 17.35 4.00 -13.21
CA VAL A 387 18.26 2.86 -13.42
C VAL A 387 18.79 2.82 -14.85
N LEU A 388 17.94 3.00 -15.84
CA LEU A 388 18.33 3.01 -17.25
C LEU A 388 19.30 4.16 -17.54
N VAL A 389 19.01 5.37 -17.02
CA VAL A 389 19.88 6.55 -17.13
C VAL A 389 21.25 6.29 -16.49
N MET A 390 21.31 5.64 -15.33
CA MET A 390 22.58 5.31 -14.67
C MET A 390 23.41 4.28 -15.45
N ARG A 391 22.77 3.27 -16.07
CA ARG A 391 23.47 2.29 -16.92
C ARG A 391 24.12 2.96 -18.13
N VAL A 392 23.37 3.82 -18.81
CA VAL A 392 23.87 4.58 -19.96
C VAL A 392 25.01 5.52 -19.55
N ALA A 393 24.85 6.27 -18.47
CA ALA A 393 25.90 7.17 -17.97
C ALA A 393 27.19 6.42 -17.58
N GLY A 394 27.06 5.23 -16.99
CA GLY A 394 28.21 4.36 -16.67
C GLY A 394 28.95 3.89 -17.92
N ALA A 395 28.21 3.47 -18.96
CA ALA A 395 28.81 3.03 -20.23
C ALA A 395 29.56 4.16 -20.97
N VAL A 396 29.04 5.39 -20.92
CA VAL A 396 29.72 6.56 -21.53
C VAL A 396 31.03 6.89 -20.81
N GLY A 397 31.06 6.81 -19.48
CA GLY A 397 32.24 7.16 -18.69
C GLY A 397 33.43 6.20 -18.83
N GLU A 398 33.20 4.94 -19.22
CA GLU A 398 34.26 3.93 -19.41
C GLU A 398 35.01 4.12 -20.75
N GLY A 399 34.38 4.72 -21.76
CA GLY A 399 34.96 4.86 -23.11
C GLY A 399 36.13 5.84 -23.24
N ASP A 400 36.12 6.94 -22.49
CA ASP A 400 37.13 8.00 -22.62
C ASP A 400 38.48 7.66 -21.95
N GLY A 401 38.52 6.65 -21.07
CA GLY A 401 39.70 6.29 -20.29
C GLY A 401 40.67 5.29 -20.94
N ALA A 402 40.26 4.60 -22.01
CA ALA A 402 41.01 3.47 -22.56
C ALA A 402 41.97 3.80 -23.72
N SER A 403 41.97 5.04 -24.23
CA SER A 403 42.69 5.41 -25.47
C SER A 403 44.09 6.05 -25.27
N ALA A 404 44.59 6.22 -24.04
CA ALA A 404 45.86 6.91 -23.79
C ALA A 404 46.88 6.03 -23.05
N GLY A 405 47.43 5.01 -23.73
CA GLY A 405 48.44 4.16 -23.07
C GLY A 405 49.05 3.01 -23.87
N ALA A 406 49.05 3.03 -25.19
CA ALA A 406 49.90 2.13 -25.98
C ALA A 406 51.26 2.82 -26.26
N GLY A 407 52.08 2.95 -25.21
CA GLY A 407 53.48 3.37 -25.29
C GLY A 407 54.35 2.26 -24.68
N GLY A 408 55.21 1.67 -25.51
CA GLY A 408 55.83 0.37 -25.28
C GLY A 408 56.75 0.23 -24.05
N SER A 409 56.89 -1.02 -23.62
CA SER A 409 58.00 -1.49 -22.80
C SER A 409 58.09 -3.01 -22.93
N THR A 410 58.91 -3.45 -23.89
CA THR A 410 59.47 -4.80 -23.92
C THR A 410 60.56 -4.88 -22.86
N SER A 411 60.42 -5.75 -21.86
CA SER A 411 61.57 -6.32 -21.16
C SER A 411 61.39 -7.82 -20.97
N ALA A 412 62.36 -8.55 -21.50
CA ALA A 412 62.55 -9.97 -21.31
C ALA A 412 63.00 -10.25 -19.87
N GLY A 413 62.50 -11.33 -19.29
CA GLY A 413 62.86 -11.77 -17.94
C GLY A 413 62.41 -13.20 -17.71
N ASP A 414 63.29 -14.13 -18.08
CA ASP A 414 63.30 -15.55 -17.73
C ASP A 414 63.11 -15.77 -16.22
N SER A 415 62.25 -16.71 -15.82
CA SER A 415 62.59 -17.71 -14.79
C SER A 415 61.49 -18.76 -14.58
N THR A 416 61.97 -19.99 -14.63
CA THR A 416 61.35 -21.29 -14.35
C THR A 416 60.79 -21.49 -12.94
N GLY A 417 59.68 -22.23 -12.84
CA GLY A 417 59.51 -23.23 -11.77
C GLY A 417 58.14 -23.28 -11.06
N GLY A 418 57.51 -24.46 -11.06
CA GLY A 418 56.56 -24.85 -9.99
C GLY A 418 55.16 -25.25 -10.46
N LYS A 419 55.00 -26.50 -10.90
CA LYS A 419 53.70 -27.15 -11.17
C LYS A 419 52.92 -27.40 -9.88
N GLY A 420 51.67 -26.96 -9.85
CA GLY A 420 50.64 -27.36 -8.88
C GLY A 420 49.26 -27.18 -9.52
N GLN A 421 48.86 -28.15 -10.34
CA GLN A 421 47.68 -28.07 -11.20
C GLN A 421 46.44 -28.57 -10.42
N GLU A 422 45.71 -27.64 -9.80
CA GLU A 422 44.42 -27.91 -9.17
C GLU A 422 43.30 -27.66 -10.19
N ASN A 423 42.57 -28.74 -10.54
CA ASN A 423 41.50 -28.72 -11.54
C ASN A 423 40.29 -27.90 -11.06
N LYS A 424 40.27 -26.61 -11.39
CA LYS A 424 39.08 -25.75 -11.26
C LYS A 424 38.23 -25.89 -12.53
N PRO A 425 36.91 -26.18 -12.43
CA PRO A 425 36.05 -26.27 -13.62
C PRO A 425 35.99 -24.93 -14.36
N PRO A 426 35.87 -24.94 -15.69
CA PRO A 426 35.77 -23.71 -16.49
C PRO A 426 34.48 -22.98 -16.13
N GLY A 427 34.60 -21.98 -15.26
CA GLY A 427 33.54 -21.03 -15.01
C GLY A 427 33.31 -20.22 -16.27
N SER A 428 32.10 -20.31 -16.82
CA SER A 428 31.59 -19.46 -17.88
C SER A 428 31.68 -18.00 -17.43
N GLN A 429 32.76 -17.32 -17.82
CA GLN A 429 32.80 -15.86 -17.83
C GLN A 429 31.87 -15.43 -18.96
N GLU A 430 30.62 -15.11 -18.64
CA GLU A 430 29.81 -14.23 -19.47
C GLU A 430 30.59 -12.92 -19.61
N ALA A 431 31.22 -12.73 -20.76
CA ALA A 431 31.77 -11.44 -21.13
C ALA A 431 30.59 -10.47 -21.15
N ALA A 432 30.56 -9.55 -20.19
CA ALA A 432 29.59 -8.46 -20.18
C ALA A 432 29.81 -7.67 -21.48
N GLY A 433 28.94 -7.90 -22.47
CA GLY A 433 29.00 -7.20 -23.75
C GLY A 433 28.90 -5.70 -23.53
N GLU A 434 29.81 -4.94 -24.15
CA GLU A 434 29.73 -3.48 -24.17
C GLU A 434 28.40 -3.05 -24.79
N LEU A 435 27.69 -2.14 -24.11
CA LEU A 435 26.44 -1.57 -24.62
C LEU A 435 26.74 -0.74 -25.87
N THR A 436 26.08 -1.08 -26.97
CA THR A 436 26.18 -0.32 -28.21
C THR A 436 25.43 1.02 -28.08
N LYS A 437 25.83 2.02 -28.88
CA LYS A 437 25.12 3.31 -28.93
C LYS A 437 23.62 3.14 -29.20
N ALA A 438 23.25 2.23 -30.10
CA ALA A 438 21.86 1.94 -30.43
C ALA A 438 21.07 1.39 -29.24
N GLU A 439 21.66 0.48 -28.45
CA GLU A 439 21.04 -0.04 -27.23
C GLU A 439 20.87 1.06 -26.17
N MET A 440 21.86 1.95 -26.01
CA MET A 440 21.76 3.08 -25.10
C MET A 440 20.65 4.07 -25.50
N GLU A 441 20.53 4.38 -26.80
CA GLU A 441 19.44 5.22 -27.32
C GLU A 441 18.06 4.57 -27.09
N GLU A 442 17.95 3.26 -27.29
CA GLU A 442 16.71 2.51 -27.04
C GLU A 442 16.32 2.49 -25.55
N MET A 443 17.29 2.31 -24.64
CA MET A 443 17.04 2.40 -23.19
C MET A 443 16.54 3.79 -22.78
N LEU A 444 17.12 4.87 -23.33
CA LEU A 444 16.64 6.23 -23.08
C LEU A 444 15.25 6.47 -23.66
N ARG A 445 14.94 5.89 -24.83
CA ARG A 445 13.59 5.93 -25.41
C ARG A 445 12.58 5.27 -24.49
N MET A 446 12.87 4.06 -24.01
CA MET A 446 12.03 3.35 -23.03
C MET A 446 11.85 4.15 -21.73
N ALA A 447 12.92 4.78 -21.22
CA ALA A 447 12.84 5.62 -20.03
C ALA A 447 11.84 6.79 -20.22
N VAL A 448 11.82 7.42 -21.40
CA VAL A 448 10.84 8.48 -21.73
C VAL A 448 9.41 7.94 -21.73
N GLU A 449 9.18 6.74 -22.28
CA GLU A 449 7.85 6.10 -22.28
C GLU A 449 7.35 5.84 -20.85
N TRP A 450 8.20 5.34 -19.96
CA TRP A 450 7.85 5.12 -18.55
C TRP A 450 7.57 6.42 -17.80
N VAL A 451 8.27 7.49 -18.13
CA VAL A 451 8.06 8.81 -17.52
C VAL A 451 6.74 9.43 -17.95
N ALA A 452 6.25 9.13 -19.16
CA ALA A 452 4.98 9.64 -19.66
C ALA A 452 3.77 9.24 -18.79
N VAL A 453 3.87 8.12 -18.06
CA VAL A 453 2.81 7.59 -17.18
C VAL A 453 2.82 8.21 -15.77
N ILE A 454 3.81 9.04 -15.42
CA ILE A 454 3.94 9.66 -14.09
C ILE A 454 2.91 10.81 -13.96
N PRO A 455 1.95 10.75 -13.01
CA PRO A 455 0.90 11.77 -12.90
C PRO A 455 1.42 13.13 -12.41
N ASP A 456 2.51 13.15 -11.64
CA ASP A 456 3.13 14.37 -11.09
C ASP A 456 3.99 15.07 -12.14
N GLU A 457 3.58 16.26 -12.60
CA GLU A 457 4.27 17.03 -13.65
C GLU A 457 5.68 17.49 -13.21
N GLY A 458 5.86 17.84 -11.94
CA GLY A 458 7.15 18.30 -11.43
C GLY A 458 8.18 17.18 -11.46
N LYS A 459 7.82 16.01 -10.92
CA LYS A 459 8.66 14.82 -10.98
C LYS A 459 8.93 14.37 -12.40
N ARG A 460 7.90 14.41 -13.26
CA ARG A 460 8.02 14.07 -14.69
C ARG A 460 9.06 14.96 -15.36
N ALA A 461 8.99 16.27 -15.15
CA ALA A 461 9.94 17.24 -15.70
C ALA A 461 11.37 17.00 -15.20
N ASP A 462 11.55 16.69 -13.91
CA ASP A 462 12.86 16.41 -13.33
C ASP A 462 13.52 15.17 -13.95
N VAL A 463 12.77 14.08 -14.15
CA VAL A 463 13.31 12.86 -14.78
C VAL A 463 13.61 13.11 -16.27
N LEU A 464 12.72 13.79 -17.00
CA LEU A 464 12.97 14.14 -18.41
C LEU A 464 14.22 15.00 -18.58
N LYS A 465 14.47 15.94 -17.66
CA LYS A 465 15.69 16.76 -17.67
C LYS A 465 16.94 15.89 -17.55
N ARG A 466 16.94 14.89 -16.66
CA ARG A 466 18.06 13.96 -16.50
C ARG A 466 18.28 13.09 -17.73
N ILE A 467 17.20 12.55 -18.31
CA ILE A 467 17.25 11.79 -19.56
C ILE A 467 17.86 12.65 -20.68
N LYS A 468 17.44 13.91 -20.80
CA LYS A 468 18.00 14.84 -21.79
C LYS A 468 19.50 15.08 -21.56
N SER A 469 19.94 15.31 -20.33
CA SER A 469 21.35 15.51 -20.02
C SER A 469 22.21 14.30 -20.37
N VAL A 470 21.75 13.07 -20.10
CA VAL A 470 22.50 11.87 -20.50
C VAL A 470 22.49 11.65 -22.01
N ARG A 471 21.39 12.00 -22.68
CA ARG A 471 21.32 11.97 -24.16
C ARG A 471 22.27 12.97 -24.82
N GLU A 472 22.53 14.11 -24.21
CA GLU A 472 23.50 15.11 -24.69
C GLU A 472 24.96 14.65 -24.51
N LEU A 473 25.21 13.67 -23.63
CA LEU A 473 26.53 13.06 -23.42
C LEU A 473 26.82 11.88 -24.37
N LEU A 474 25.78 11.27 -24.95
CA LEU A 474 25.87 10.18 -25.95
C LEU A 474 26.04 10.72 -27.38
#